data_AF-A0AAE1ARC8-F1
#
_entry.id   AF-A0AAE1ARC8-F1
#
_cell.length_a   1.000
_cell.length_b   1.000
_cell.length_c   1.000
_cell.angle_alpha   90.00
_cell.angle_beta   90.00
_cell.angle_gamma   90.00
#
_symmetry.space_group_name_H-M   'P 1'
#
loop_
_entity.id
_entity.type
_entity.pdbx_description
1 polymer ?
#
loop_
_entity_poly.entity_id
_entity_poly.type
_entity_poly.pdbx_seq_one_letter_code
_entity_poly.pdbx_strand_id
1 'polypeptide(L)'
;MSEELTETRAARCTSIYCHLYEMAFTQYVERKKMAVLIFGHVVLLSSLCVDFALSGNKSCTLEVFEQTSANLIKDLCLEEYEKEECRPFSKTFNRSNLPESFSIPDDEDSVQKPKSLKIVMTINHFIRGRTRYHIPGASVTWSSPDDRLSRENTKGYLLIWEHRTNLMCSLFKLDSNKTDLLSEELRFHYNIQHLEPRKSFLVKVYSIPPPKSLEESQKTSTFASFQISAGPTIRPYTDPGEWIPPVTARPIEGGAIEVKIGHSPSRFNLTQFKVMLVKRSFDENNTFKTTFYKEPPGSQKPSGLVSFTNLDNDEYKISIHVIDPFLKQVGKCLCWIKETNVRHCQNSCGSVQTDWIKVSVHVREETDQPKSERSTASSPSEFNTCIIIIALLTLQNVMF
;
A
#
# COMPACT_ATOMS: atom_id res chain seq x y z
N MET A 1 -73.53 -43.40 17.85
CA MET A 1 -73.44 -44.62 17.03
C MET A 1 -73.51 -44.20 15.56
N SER A 2 -72.42 -44.49 14.85
CA SER A 2 -72.15 -44.51 13.39
C SER A 2 -72.72 -43.37 12.53
N GLU A 3 -71.90 -42.51 11.91
CA GLU A 3 -71.05 -42.82 10.75
C GLU A 3 -71.78 -43.62 9.67
N GLU A 4 -72.05 -42.97 8.55
CA GLU A 4 -71.91 -43.45 7.16
C GLU A 4 -72.95 -42.76 6.27
N LEU A 5 -72.52 -42.48 5.03
CA LEU A 5 -73.23 -41.77 3.97
C LEU A 5 -73.17 -40.23 4.11
N THR A 6 -72.06 -39.57 3.76
CA THR A 6 -71.36 -39.67 2.45
C THR A 6 -72.42 -39.73 1.33
N GLU A 7 -72.46 -38.88 0.30
CA GLU A 7 -71.51 -39.00 -0.79
C GLU A 7 -71.87 -38.05 -1.95
N THR A 8 -72.73 -37.04 -1.76
CA THR A 8 -73.29 -36.30 -2.92
C THR A 8 -73.11 -34.79 -2.91
N ARG A 9 -72.73 -34.17 -1.79
CA ARG A 9 -72.41 -32.72 -1.73
C ARG A 9 -70.93 -32.39 -1.90
N ALA A 10 -70.05 -33.38 -1.73
CA ALA A 10 -68.60 -33.24 -1.89
C ALA A 10 -68.09 -33.44 -3.33
N ALA A 11 -68.96 -33.72 -4.31
CA ALA A 11 -68.55 -34.05 -5.68
C ALA A 11 -68.75 -32.93 -6.72
N ARG A 12 -69.54 -31.88 -6.44
CA ARG A 12 -69.85 -30.83 -7.44
C ARG A 12 -69.19 -29.46 -7.18
N CYS A 13 -68.87 -29.11 -5.94
CA CYS A 13 -68.16 -27.85 -5.66
C CYS A 13 -66.64 -27.93 -5.85
N THR A 14 -66.08 -29.14 -5.83
CA THR A 14 -64.64 -29.43 -5.90
C THR A 14 -64.10 -29.47 -7.34
N SER A 15 -64.98 -29.58 -8.35
CA SER A 15 -64.57 -29.72 -9.76
C SER A 15 -64.38 -28.38 -10.48
N ILE A 16 -65.14 -27.34 -10.16
CA ILE A 16 -65.11 -26.06 -10.91
C ILE A 16 -63.99 -25.15 -10.40
N TYR A 17 -63.70 -25.15 -9.10
CA TYR A 17 -62.68 -24.27 -8.52
C TYR A 17 -61.25 -24.76 -8.71
N CYS A 18 -61.00 -26.08 -8.74
CA CYS A 18 -59.66 -26.61 -9.01
C CYS A 18 -59.26 -26.40 -10.48
N HIS A 19 -60.18 -26.56 -11.44
CA HIS A 19 -59.81 -26.49 -12.85
C HIS A 19 -59.54 -25.05 -13.34
N LEU A 20 -60.30 -24.07 -12.83
CA LEU A 20 -60.10 -22.66 -13.19
C LEU A 20 -58.83 -22.06 -12.58
N TYR A 21 -58.42 -22.52 -11.39
CA TYR A 21 -57.23 -21.99 -10.72
C TYR A 21 -55.93 -22.57 -11.28
N GLU A 22 -55.89 -23.86 -11.63
CA GLU A 22 -54.74 -24.44 -12.34
C GLU A 22 -54.53 -23.77 -13.70
N MET A 23 -55.59 -23.57 -14.49
CA MET A 23 -55.47 -22.91 -15.80
C MET A 23 -54.96 -21.46 -15.70
N ALA A 24 -55.43 -20.70 -14.70
CA ALA A 24 -54.98 -19.32 -14.49
C ALA A 24 -53.53 -19.24 -13.99
N PHE A 25 -53.10 -20.19 -13.15
CA PHE A 25 -51.75 -20.21 -12.60
C PHE A 25 -50.71 -20.66 -13.64
N THR A 26 -51.01 -21.66 -14.48
CA THR A 26 -50.09 -22.11 -15.53
C THR A 26 -49.89 -21.02 -16.60
N GLN A 27 -50.94 -20.28 -16.98
CA GLN A 27 -50.80 -19.16 -17.92
C GLN A 27 -49.97 -17.99 -17.35
N TYR A 28 -50.03 -17.75 -16.04
CA TYR A 28 -49.24 -16.70 -15.39
C TYR A 28 -47.74 -17.06 -15.29
N VAL A 29 -47.42 -18.33 -15.05
CA VAL A 29 -46.03 -18.83 -14.99
C VAL A 29 -45.38 -18.83 -16.38
N GLU A 30 -46.10 -19.21 -17.43
CA GLU A 30 -45.57 -19.22 -18.81
C GLU A 30 -45.29 -17.81 -19.35
N ARG A 31 -46.13 -16.81 -19.02
CA ARG A 31 -45.87 -15.41 -19.40
C ARG A 31 -44.62 -14.83 -18.72
N LYS A 32 -44.32 -15.23 -17.47
CA LYS A 32 -43.07 -14.83 -16.80
C LYS A 32 -41.84 -15.50 -17.40
N LYS A 33 -41.93 -16.76 -17.86
CA LYS A 33 -40.80 -17.45 -18.51
C LYS A 33 -40.44 -16.84 -19.87
N MET A 34 -41.43 -16.49 -20.70
CA MET A 34 -41.16 -15.83 -21.98
C MET A 34 -40.58 -14.41 -21.81
N ALA A 35 -41.07 -13.62 -20.85
CA ALA A 35 -40.54 -12.28 -20.61
C ALA A 35 -39.08 -12.31 -20.10
N VAL A 36 -38.71 -13.29 -19.28
CA VAL A 36 -37.33 -13.48 -18.78
C VAL A 36 -36.39 -13.98 -19.89
N LEU A 37 -36.86 -14.85 -20.79
CA LEU A 37 -36.07 -15.32 -21.94
C LEU A 37 -35.80 -14.20 -22.96
N ILE A 38 -36.80 -13.35 -23.24
CA ILE A 38 -36.65 -12.24 -24.19
C ILE A 38 -35.73 -11.15 -23.61
N PHE A 39 -35.84 -10.82 -22.31
CA PHE A 39 -34.90 -9.88 -21.67
C PHE A 39 -33.49 -10.47 -21.52
N GLY A 40 -33.36 -11.78 -21.26
CA GLY A 40 -32.06 -12.45 -21.21
C GLY A 40 -31.32 -12.46 -22.55
N HIS A 41 -32.04 -12.60 -23.68
CA HIS A 41 -31.43 -12.52 -25.01
C HIS A 41 -31.09 -11.08 -25.44
N VAL A 42 -31.84 -10.08 -24.99
CA VAL A 42 -31.46 -8.67 -25.20
C VAL A 42 -30.17 -8.32 -24.44
N VAL A 43 -29.98 -8.86 -23.23
CA VAL A 43 -28.72 -8.70 -22.46
C VAL A 43 -27.53 -9.41 -23.12
N LEU A 44 -27.74 -10.52 -23.82
CA LEU A 44 -26.70 -11.22 -24.58
C LEU A 44 -26.34 -10.52 -25.91
N LEU A 45 -27.29 -9.82 -26.54
CA LEU A 45 -27.03 -9.10 -27.80
C LEU A 45 -26.54 -7.65 -27.59
N SER A 46 -26.85 -7.00 -26.45
CA SER A 46 -26.25 -5.70 -26.09
C SER A 46 -24.84 -5.82 -25.49
N SER A 47 -24.37 -7.03 -25.20
CA SER A 47 -22.96 -7.35 -24.89
C SER A 47 -22.06 -7.36 -26.13
N LEU A 48 -22.63 -7.19 -27.33
CA LEU A 48 -21.94 -7.09 -28.61
C LEU A 48 -21.90 -5.64 -29.15
N CYS A 49 -21.99 -4.64 -28.27
CA CYS A 49 -21.18 -3.44 -28.41
C CYS A 49 -19.79 -3.82 -27.87
N VAL A 50 -18.96 -4.58 -28.58
CA VAL A 50 -17.95 -4.01 -29.49
C VAL A 50 -17.66 -2.57 -29.10
N ASP A 51 -16.91 -2.42 -28.00
CA ASP A 51 -15.91 -1.38 -27.93
C ASP A 51 -15.09 -1.52 -29.21
N PHE A 52 -15.43 -0.73 -30.22
CA PHE A 52 -14.51 -0.43 -31.30
C PHE A 52 -13.31 0.19 -30.60
N ALA A 53 -12.31 -0.65 -30.33
CA ALA A 53 -10.95 -0.26 -30.07
C ALA A 53 -10.46 0.48 -31.31
N LEU A 54 -10.88 1.74 -31.45
CA LEU A 54 -10.02 2.75 -32.03
C LEU A 54 -8.81 2.75 -31.11
N SER A 55 -7.77 2.03 -31.53
CA SER A 55 -6.39 2.19 -31.11
C SER A 55 -5.97 3.63 -31.43
N GLY A 56 -6.56 4.58 -30.73
CA GLY A 56 -5.99 5.90 -30.58
C GLY A 56 -4.74 5.68 -29.77
N ASN A 57 -3.59 5.88 -30.40
CA ASN A 57 -2.27 5.88 -29.77
C ASN A 57 -2.38 6.52 -28.39
N LYS A 58 -2.43 5.69 -27.32
CA LYS A 58 -2.40 6.21 -25.96
C LYS A 58 -1.04 6.86 -25.80
N SER A 59 -1.03 8.16 -25.49
CA SER A 59 0.19 8.88 -25.19
C SER A 59 0.91 8.15 -24.06
N CYS A 60 2.16 7.77 -24.28
CA CYS A 60 2.97 7.13 -23.26
C CYS A 60 3.06 8.01 -22.00
N THR A 61 2.80 7.45 -20.83
CA THR A 61 2.83 8.18 -19.55
C THR A 61 4.22 8.23 -18.91
N LEU A 62 5.21 7.59 -19.55
CA LEU A 62 6.60 7.63 -19.14
C LEU A 62 7.21 9.00 -19.42
N GLU A 63 7.64 9.68 -18.36
CA GLU A 63 8.37 10.94 -18.47
C GLU A 63 9.87 10.65 -18.59
N VAL A 64 10.54 11.28 -19.55
CA VAL A 64 11.98 11.11 -19.82
C VAL A 64 12.69 12.44 -19.65
N PHE A 65 13.79 12.44 -18.92
CA PHE A 65 14.62 13.61 -18.64
C PHE A 65 16.07 13.31 -18.99
N GLU A 66 16.83 14.33 -19.38
CA GLU A 66 18.30 14.25 -19.35
C GLU A 66 18.76 14.12 -17.88
N GLN A 67 19.82 13.36 -17.61
CA GLN A 67 20.20 13.02 -16.23
C GLN A 67 20.39 14.23 -15.31
N THR A 68 21.07 15.28 -15.79
CA THR A 68 21.40 16.48 -15.01
C THR A 68 20.40 17.61 -15.17
N SER A 69 19.40 17.45 -16.04
CA SER A 69 18.43 18.48 -16.37
C SER A 69 17.03 18.18 -15.82
N ALA A 70 16.26 19.24 -15.63
CA ALA A 70 14.81 19.15 -15.44
C ALA A 70 14.05 19.18 -16.78
N ASN A 71 14.76 19.27 -17.91
CA ASN A 71 14.15 19.31 -19.24
C ASN A 71 13.50 17.97 -19.57
N LEU A 72 12.19 18.00 -19.82
CA LEU A 72 11.42 16.86 -20.29
C LEU A 72 11.67 16.63 -21.78
N ILE A 73 12.14 15.44 -22.13
CA ILE A 73 12.29 14.97 -23.51
C ILE A 73 10.94 14.42 -23.97
N LYS A 74 10.31 15.10 -24.93
CA LYS A 74 9.05 14.65 -25.52
C LYS A 74 9.28 13.62 -26.62
N ASP A 75 8.26 12.81 -26.86
CA ASP A 75 8.18 11.86 -27.97
C ASP A 75 9.31 10.82 -28.00
N LEU A 76 10.01 10.57 -26.88
CA LEU A 76 10.98 9.47 -26.81
C LEU A 76 10.28 8.15 -26.49
N CYS A 77 9.27 8.16 -25.62
CA CYS A 77 8.41 7.00 -25.43
C CYS A 77 7.27 7.04 -26.45
N LEU A 78 7.21 6.01 -27.29
CA LEU A 78 6.24 5.90 -28.38
C LEU A 78 4.94 5.25 -27.92
N GLU A 79 5.06 4.11 -27.24
CA GLU A 79 3.93 3.26 -26.88
C GLU A 79 4.10 2.75 -25.45
N GLU A 80 2.98 2.62 -24.74
CA GLU A 80 2.89 2.01 -23.42
C GLU A 80 1.84 0.90 -23.45
N TYR A 81 2.22 -0.27 -22.95
CA TYR A 81 1.36 -1.45 -22.85
C TYR A 81 1.14 -1.79 -21.39
N GLU A 82 -0.12 -1.82 -20.97
CA GLU A 82 -0.50 -2.07 -19.59
C GLU A 82 -0.93 -3.53 -19.37
N LYS A 83 -0.62 -4.05 -18.17
CA LYS A 83 -1.10 -5.31 -17.58
C LYS A 83 -1.34 -6.49 -18.53
N GLU A 84 -2.48 -6.54 -19.23
CA GLU A 84 -2.85 -7.70 -20.06
C GLU A 84 -1.87 -7.90 -21.24
N GLU A 85 -1.32 -6.82 -21.79
CA GLU A 85 -0.41 -6.88 -22.94
C GLU A 85 1.02 -7.23 -22.55
N CYS A 86 1.51 -6.74 -21.40
CA CYS A 86 2.86 -7.02 -20.92
C CYS A 86 2.98 -8.33 -20.13
N ARG A 87 1.88 -8.90 -19.65
CA ARG A 87 1.88 -10.09 -18.77
C ARG A 87 2.37 -11.38 -19.44
N PRO A 88 2.05 -11.68 -20.73
CA PRO A 88 2.64 -12.82 -21.42
C PRO A 88 4.17 -12.75 -21.46
N PHE A 89 4.70 -11.56 -21.75
CA PHE A 89 6.14 -11.30 -21.76
C PHE A 89 6.73 -11.35 -20.34
N SER A 90 6.10 -10.72 -19.35
CA SER A 90 6.64 -10.68 -17.98
C SER A 90 6.77 -12.05 -17.31
N LYS A 91 6.00 -13.05 -17.77
CA LYS A 91 6.05 -14.42 -17.26
C LYS A 91 7.17 -15.25 -17.88
N THR A 92 7.43 -15.05 -19.17
CA THR A 92 8.36 -15.91 -19.93
C THR A 92 9.69 -15.24 -20.25
N PHE A 93 9.73 -13.90 -20.25
CA PHE A 93 10.82 -13.07 -20.77
C PHE A 93 11.26 -13.44 -22.19
N ASN A 94 10.36 -14.07 -22.96
CA ASN A 94 10.63 -14.49 -24.33
C ASN A 94 10.26 -13.35 -25.30
N ARG A 95 11.20 -12.95 -26.16
CA ARG A 95 11.01 -11.86 -27.13
C ARG A 95 9.81 -12.10 -28.06
N SER A 96 9.50 -13.35 -28.37
CA SER A 96 8.31 -13.73 -29.17
C SER A 96 6.97 -13.39 -28.49
N ASN A 97 6.97 -13.12 -27.18
CA ASN A 97 5.79 -12.71 -26.42
C ASN A 97 5.67 -11.19 -26.25
N LEU A 98 6.57 -10.40 -26.87
CA LEU A 98 6.42 -8.95 -26.91
C LEU A 98 5.25 -8.56 -27.84
N PRO A 99 4.60 -7.40 -27.61
CA PRO A 99 3.61 -6.87 -28.54
C PRO A 99 4.19 -6.74 -29.96
N GLU A 100 3.37 -6.96 -30.99
CA GLU A 100 3.80 -6.96 -32.39
C GLU A 100 4.49 -5.65 -32.79
N SER A 101 4.01 -4.50 -32.31
CA SER A 101 4.65 -3.21 -32.56
C SER A 101 6.00 -3.03 -31.84
N PHE A 102 6.33 -3.86 -30.85
CA PHE A 102 7.64 -3.93 -30.19
C PHE A 102 8.60 -4.89 -30.92
N SER A 103 8.39 -5.20 -32.21
CA SER A 103 9.23 -6.15 -32.96
C SER A 103 10.73 -5.87 -32.79
N ILE A 104 11.42 -6.78 -32.10
CA ILE A 104 12.88 -6.79 -31.91
C ILE A 104 13.43 -7.97 -32.70
N PRO A 105 14.41 -7.76 -33.59
CA PRO A 105 15.10 -8.86 -34.28
C PRO A 105 15.71 -9.87 -33.30
N ASP A 106 15.61 -11.16 -33.62
CA ASP A 106 16.14 -12.24 -32.77
C ASP A 106 17.67 -12.21 -32.64
N ASP A 107 18.38 -11.50 -33.52
CA ASP A 107 19.82 -11.31 -33.51
C ASP A 107 20.31 -10.16 -32.63
N GLU A 108 19.44 -9.27 -32.13
CA GLU A 108 19.86 -8.16 -31.27
C GLU A 108 20.46 -8.63 -29.94
N ASP A 109 21.58 -8.01 -29.54
CA ASP A 109 22.24 -8.27 -28.27
C ASP A 109 21.39 -7.80 -27.09
N SER A 110 21.55 -8.47 -25.95
CA SER A 110 20.90 -8.06 -24.72
C SER A 110 21.55 -6.85 -24.12
N VAL A 111 20.74 -5.95 -23.55
CA VAL A 111 21.25 -4.74 -22.91
C VAL A 111 21.40 -4.93 -21.40
N GLN A 112 22.31 -4.16 -20.81
CA GLN A 112 22.46 -4.08 -19.37
C GLN A 112 21.17 -3.59 -18.69
N LYS A 113 20.99 -3.97 -17.42
CA LYS A 113 19.91 -3.44 -16.58
C LYS A 113 20.04 -1.93 -16.36
N PRO A 114 18.97 -1.26 -15.86
CA PRO A 114 19.07 0.12 -15.39
C PRO A 114 20.18 0.29 -14.34
N LYS A 115 20.95 1.37 -14.44
CA LYS A 115 22.05 1.66 -13.51
C LYS A 115 21.55 1.95 -12.09
N SER A 116 20.41 2.63 -11.97
CA SER A 116 19.83 2.97 -10.67
C SER A 116 18.30 2.85 -10.69
N LEU A 117 17.72 2.60 -9.52
CA LEU A 117 16.28 2.61 -9.28
C LEU A 117 16.01 3.27 -7.92
N LYS A 118 15.15 4.29 -7.93
CA LYS A 118 14.67 5.00 -6.74
C LYS A 118 13.16 5.01 -6.75
N ILE A 119 12.56 4.74 -5.59
CA ILE A 119 11.11 4.75 -5.42
C ILE A 119 10.75 5.63 -4.25
N VAL A 120 9.78 6.52 -4.47
CA VAL A 120 9.22 7.39 -3.44
C VAL A 120 7.73 7.09 -3.32
N MET A 121 7.28 6.75 -2.12
CA MET A 121 5.86 6.54 -1.86
C MET A 121 5.10 7.86 -2.03
N THR A 122 3.99 7.81 -2.76
CA THR A 122 3.12 8.97 -2.98
C THR A 122 1.72 8.69 -2.42
N ILE A 123 0.94 9.76 -2.26
CA ILE A 123 -0.46 9.68 -1.87
C ILE A 123 -1.28 10.31 -2.99
N ASN A 124 -2.09 9.50 -3.66
CA ASN A 124 -2.90 9.94 -4.79
C ASN A 124 -4.34 10.19 -4.35
N HIS A 125 -4.94 11.23 -4.92
CA HIS A 125 -6.32 11.60 -4.63
C HIS A 125 -7.26 10.84 -5.56
N PHE A 126 -8.15 10.04 -4.98
CA PHE A 126 -9.12 9.26 -5.71
C PHE A 126 -10.54 9.61 -5.26
N ILE A 127 -11.47 9.80 -6.19
CA ILE A 127 -12.86 10.15 -5.86
C ILE A 127 -13.75 8.98 -6.31
N ARG A 128 -14.49 8.39 -5.37
CA ARG A 128 -15.51 7.37 -5.68
C ARG A 128 -16.86 7.85 -5.18
N GLY A 129 -17.75 8.18 -6.11
CA GLY A 129 -19.02 8.83 -5.79
C GLY A 129 -18.78 10.21 -5.18
N ARG A 130 -19.25 10.43 -3.94
CA ARG A 130 -19.05 11.67 -3.18
C ARG A 130 -17.88 11.62 -2.19
N THR A 131 -17.23 10.46 -2.06
CA THR A 131 -16.17 10.26 -1.08
C THR A 131 -14.81 10.43 -1.75
N ARG A 132 -13.99 11.30 -1.16
CA ARG A 132 -12.57 11.42 -1.51
C ARG A 132 -11.79 10.40 -0.71
N TYR A 133 -10.77 9.82 -1.32
CA TYR A 133 -9.82 8.89 -0.76
C TYR A 133 -8.40 9.34 -1.10
N HIS A 134 -7.49 9.03 -0.21
CA HIS A 134 -6.05 9.10 -0.40
C HIS A 134 -5.56 7.67 -0.51
N ILE A 135 -5.19 7.26 -1.73
CA ILE A 135 -4.72 5.91 -2.01
C ILE A 135 -3.20 5.95 -2.11
N PRO A 136 -2.47 4.99 -1.51
CA PRO A 136 -1.04 4.91 -1.69
C PRO A 136 -0.70 4.70 -3.17
N GLY A 137 0.30 5.41 -3.65
CA GLY A 137 0.93 5.21 -4.94
C GLY A 137 2.44 5.20 -4.79
N ALA A 138 3.15 5.16 -5.92
CA ALA A 138 4.60 5.29 -5.93
C ALA A 138 5.07 6.05 -7.16
N SER A 139 6.02 6.95 -6.96
CA SER A 139 6.83 7.56 -8.00
C SER A 139 8.07 6.71 -8.19
N VAL A 140 8.20 6.07 -9.34
CA VAL A 140 9.32 5.20 -9.71
C VAL A 140 10.24 6.00 -10.63
N THR A 141 11.53 6.04 -10.31
CA THR A 141 12.53 6.74 -11.12
C THR A 141 13.73 5.84 -11.32
N TRP A 142 14.20 5.70 -12.55
CA TRP A 142 15.40 4.92 -12.88
C TRP A 142 16.26 5.66 -13.88
N SER A 143 17.53 5.28 -13.98
CA SER A 143 18.44 5.77 -15.01
C SER A 143 18.71 4.70 -16.07
N SER A 144 19.07 5.14 -17.27
CA SER A 144 19.52 4.27 -18.36
C SER A 144 20.70 3.38 -17.92
N PRO A 145 21.02 2.33 -18.68
CA PRO A 145 22.24 1.55 -18.48
C PRO A 145 23.52 2.40 -18.38
N ASP A 146 24.52 1.90 -17.66
CA ASP A 146 25.79 2.62 -17.46
C ASP A 146 26.69 2.57 -18.70
N ASP A 147 26.67 1.44 -19.42
CA ASP A 147 27.39 1.26 -20.68
C ASP A 147 26.70 1.96 -21.86
N ARG A 148 27.47 2.72 -22.65
CA ARG A 148 26.97 3.51 -23.78
C ARG A 148 26.33 2.65 -24.86
N LEU A 149 26.97 1.54 -25.25
CA LEU A 149 26.44 0.63 -26.26
C LEU A 149 25.11 0.01 -25.80
N SER A 150 25.02 -0.32 -24.50
CA SER A 150 23.78 -0.82 -23.91
C SER A 150 22.66 0.23 -23.96
N ARG A 151 22.97 1.53 -23.77
CA ARG A 151 21.95 2.59 -23.89
C ARG A 151 21.49 2.78 -25.33
N GLU A 152 22.41 2.86 -26.29
CA GLU A 152 22.10 2.99 -27.72
C GLU A 152 21.22 1.84 -28.23
N ASN A 153 21.43 0.64 -27.70
CA ASN A 153 20.65 -0.56 -28.07
C ASN A 153 19.37 -0.75 -27.24
N THR A 154 19.11 0.09 -26.23
CA THR A 154 17.90 -0.06 -25.41
C THR A 154 16.67 0.38 -26.20
N LYS A 155 15.78 -0.57 -26.49
CA LYS A 155 14.50 -0.36 -27.19
C LYS A 155 13.35 -0.02 -26.26
N GLY A 156 13.53 -0.25 -24.96
CA GLY A 156 12.57 0.16 -23.96
C GLY A 156 12.73 -0.49 -22.60
N TYR A 157 11.67 -0.42 -21.81
CA TYR A 157 11.70 -0.87 -20.42
C TYR A 157 10.44 -1.65 -20.04
N LEU A 158 10.62 -2.69 -19.23
CA LEU A 158 9.51 -3.37 -18.55
C LEU A 158 9.57 -3.03 -17.06
N LEU A 159 8.54 -2.37 -16.56
CA LEU A 159 8.31 -2.14 -15.14
C LEU A 159 7.36 -3.21 -14.60
N ILE A 160 7.71 -3.86 -13.50
CA ILE A 160 6.88 -4.84 -12.79
C ILE A 160 6.77 -4.41 -11.33
N TRP A 161 5.58 -4.52 -10.75
CA TRP A 161 5.40 -4.49 -9.30
C TRP A 161 4.53 -5.65 -8.86
N GLU A 162 5.06 -6.47 -7.96
CA GLU A 162 4.42 -7.72 -7.55
C GLU A 162 4.26 -7.83 -6.04
N HIS A 163 3.15 -8.43 -5.63
CA HIS A 163 2.86 -8.82 -4.26
C HIS A 163 2.38 -10.26 -4.24
N ARG A 164 3.20 -11.17 -3.68
CA ARG A 164 2.93 -12.61 -3.68
C ARG A 164 2.71 -13.12 -5.12
N THR A 165 1.49 -13.54 -5.47
CA THR A 165 1.11 -14.05 -6.79
C THR A 165 0.49 -12.99 -7.70
N ASN A 166 0.21 -11.79 -7.17
CA ASN A 166 -0.34 -10.69 -7.96
C ASN A 166 0.81 -9.93 -8.62
N LEU A 167 0.84 -9.96 -9.95
CA LEU A 167 1.79 -9.24 -10.78
C LEU A 167 1.08 -8.17 -11.59
N MET A 168 1.62 -6.95 -11.55
CA MET A 168 1.25 -5.84 -12.42
C MET A 168 2.47 -5.43 -13.23
N CYS A 169 2.26 -4.94 -14.46
CA CYS A 169 3.34 -4.49 -15.32
C CYS A 169 2.92 -3.33 -16.22
N SER A 170 3.93 -2.58 -16.66
CA SER A 170 3.87 -1.63 -17.77
C SER A 170 5.10 -1.84 -18.65
N LEU A 171 4.90 -1.97 -19.96
CA LEU A 171 5.97 -2.08 -20.96
C LEU A 171 6.01 -0.78 -21.76
N PHE A 172 7.20 -0.20 -21.91
CA PHE A 172 7.40 1.08 -22.59
C PHE A 172 8.31 0.88 -23.80
N LYS A 173 7.86 1.31 -24.97
CA LYS A 173 8.63 1.28 -26.22
C LYS A 173 9.24 2.65 -26.47
N LEU A 174 10.54 2.69 -26.72
CA LEU A 174 11.27 3.92 -27.05
C LEU A 174 11.42 4.07 -28.56
N ASP A 175 11.60 5.31 -29.00
CA ASP A 175 11.92 5.65 -30.38
C ASP A 175 13.38 5.33 -30.68
N SER A 176 13.61 4.16 -31.28
CA SER A 176 14.94 3.69 -31.66
C SER A 176 15.62 4.56 -32.72
N ASN A 177 14.89 5.45 -33.40
CA ASN A 177 15.49 6.38 -34.36
C ASN A 177 16.22 7.54 -33.67
N LYS A 178 15.97 7.76 -32.37
CA LYS A 178 16.64 8.80 -31.56
C LYS A 178 17.92 8.29 -30.92
N THR A 179 18.78 7.64 -31.71
CA THR A 179 20.02 6.99 -31.24
C THR A 179 20.95 7.95 -30.50
N ASP A 180 21.07 9.19 -30.97
CA ASP A 180 21.92 10.20 -30.34
C ASP A 180 21.47 10.48 -28.90
N LEU A 181 20.16 10.64 -28.68
CA LEU A 181 19.59 10.83 -27.35
C LEU A 181 19.70 9.58 -26.48
N LEU A 182 19.48 8.40 -27.07
CA LEU A 182 19.62 7.12 -26.36
C LEU A 182 21.08 6.81 -26.00
N SER A 183 22.08 7.44 -26.63
CA SER A 183 23.48 7.28 -26.26
C SER A 183 23.86 8.02 -24.96
N GLU A 184 23.07 9.02 -24.57
CA GLU A 184 23.26 9.83 -23.38
C GLU A 184 22.68 9.16 -22.13
N GLU A 185 23.12 9.59 -20.94
CA GLU A 185 22.50 9.11 -19.69
C GLU A 185 21.13 9.78 -19.50
N LEU A 186 20.07 8.97 -19.51
CA LEU A 186 18.69 9.40 -19.38
C LEU A 186 18.10 8.97 -18.04
N ARG A 187 17.15 9.76 -17.55
CA ARG A 187 16.37 9.48 -16.35
C ARG A 187 14.91 9.34 -16.71
N PHE A 188 14.32 8.24 -16.28
CA PHE A 188 12.94 7.87 -16.56
C PHE A 188 12.12 7.98 -15.29
N HIS A 189 10.88 8.45 -15.42
CA HIS A 189 9.97 8.64 -14.30
C HIS A 189 8.58 8.13 -14.66
N TYR A 190 8.02 7.30 -13.78
CA TYR A 190 6.69 6.73 -13.94
C TYR A 190 5.93 6.74 -12.61
N ASN A 191 4.66 7.11 -12.67
CA ASN A 191 3.79 7.23 -11.50
C ASN A 191 2.81 6.05 -11.42
N ILE A 192 3.07 5.13 -10.49
CA ILE A 192 2.11 4.10 -10.10
C ILE A 192 0.99 4.78 -9.31
N GLN A 193 -0.14 4.98 -9.97
CA GLN A 193 -1.28 5.71 -9.42
C GLN A 193 -1.94 5.00 -8.23
N HIS A 194 -1.94 3.66 -8.22
CA HIS A 194 -2.64 2.89 -7.20
C HIS A 194 -1.82 1.66 -6.78
N LEU A 195 -1.46 1.63 -5.51
CA LEU A 195 -0.97 0.43 -4.84
C LEU A 195 -2.05 -0.10 -3.91
N GLU A 196 -2.14 -1.42 -3.79
CA GLU A 196 -3.03 -2.00 -2.81
C GLU A 196 -2.56 -1.65 -1.38
N PRO A 197 -3.44 -1.14 -0.51
CA PRO A 197 -3.03 -0.66 0.81
C PRO A 197 -2.51 -1.76 1.72
N ARG A 198 -1.59 -1.40 2.63
CA ARG A 198 -1.01 -2.30 3.65
C ARG A 198 -0.32 -3.55 3.07
N LYS A 199 0.16 -3.46 1.82
CA LYS A 199 0.88 -4.54 1.15
C LYS A 199 2.32 -4.12 0.86
N SER A 200 3.23 -5.08 0.90
CA SER A 200 4.60 -4.91 0.44
C SER A 200 4.74 -5.38 -0.99
N PHE A 201 5.42 -4.59 -1.82
CA PHE A 201 5.64 -4.86 -3.23
C PHE A 201 7.13 -4.96 -3.51
N LEU A 202 7.50 -5.90 -4.38
CA LEU A 202 8.79 -5.90 -5.03
C LEU A 202 8.62 -5.22 -6.39
N VAL A 203 9.28 -4.08 -6.58
CA VAL A 203 9.27 -3.36 -7.85
C VAL A 203 10.55 -3.69 -8.61
N LYS A 204 10.43 -3.99 -9.90
CA LYS A 204 11.54 -4.38 -10.79
C LYS A 204 11.47 -3.57 -12.09
N VAL A 205 12.62 -3.15 -12.61
CA VAL A 205 12.74 -2.53 -13.94
C VAL A 205 13.77 -3.29 -14.77
N TYR A 206 13.38 -3.70 -15.97
CA TYR A 206 14.20 -4.39 -16.96
C TYR A 206 14.43 -3.49 -18.17
N SER A 207 15.64 -3.50 -18.70
CA SER A 207 15.93 -2.94 -20.03
C SER A 207 15.60 -3.98 -21.11
N ILE A 208 15.17 -3.51 -22.29
CA ILE A 208 14.79 -4.34 -23.44
C ILE A 208 15.73 -4.00 -24.61
N PRO A 209 16.32 -4.97 -25.33
CA PRO A 209 16.02 -6.40 -25.33
C PRO A 209 16.57 -7.18 -24.13
N PRO A 210 15.82 -8.17 -23.59
CA PRO A 210 16.34 -9.05 -22.54
C PRO A 210 17.38 -10.05 -23.11
N PRO A 211 18.17 -10.72 -22.25
CA PRO A 211 19.00 -11.87 -22.62
C PRO A 211 18.20 -13.02 -23.24
N LYS A 212 18.77 -13.68 -24.26
CA LYS A 212 18.13 -14.77 -25.01
C LYS A 212 17.78 -16.00 -24.15
N SER A 213 18.58 -16.25 -23.12
CA SER A 213 18.32 -17.31 -22.14
C SER A 213 18.71 -16.83 -20.75
N LEU A 214 17.74 -16.72 -19.85
CA LEU A 214 17.95 -16.42 -18.44
C LEU A 214 17.93 -17.72 -17.65
N GLU A 215 19.09 -18.24 -17.28
CA GLU A 215 19.12 -19.20 -16.18
C GLU A 215 18.56 -18.54 -14.90
N GLU A 216 17.87 -19.31 -14.06
CA GLU A 216 17.24 -18.81 -12.82
C GLU A 216 18.25 -18.06 -11.93
N SER A 217 19.51 -18.52 -11.94
CA SER A 217 20.66 -17.95 -11.22
C SER A 217 21.07 -16.56 -11.71
N GLN A 218 20.77 -16.22 -12.96
CA GLN A 218 21.15 -14.96 -13.61
C GLN A 218 20.02 -13.93 -13.62
N LYS A 219 18.77 -14.32 -13.29
CA LYS A 219 17.62 -13.42 -13.30
C LYS A 219 17.83 -12.17 -12.46
N THR A 220 18.44 -12.27 -11.27
CA THR A 220 18.64 -11.14 -10.34
C THR A 220 19.65 -10.10 -10.81
N SER A 221 20.57 -10.42 -11.72
CA SER A 221 21.53 -9.44 -12.26
C SER A 221 20.95 -8.60 -13.40
N THR A 222 19.81 -9.00 -13.96
CA THR A 222 19.23 -8.41 -15.18
C THR A 222 18.17 -7.34 -14.96
N PHE A 223 17.82 -7.07 -13.70
CA PHE A 223 16.91 -6.00 -13.34
C PHE A 223 17.45 -5.16 -12.17
N ALA A 224 16.97 -3.92 -12.10
CA ALA A 224 17.05 -3.13 -10.88
C ALA A 224 15.78 -3.40 -10.06
N SER A 225 15.91 -3.60 -8.75
CA SER A 225 14.75 -3.86 -7.87
C SER A 225 14.80 -3.11 -6.57
N PHE A 226 13.62 -2.80 -6.03
CA PHE A 226 13.47 -2.14 -4.74
C PHE A 226 12.19 -2.63 -4.06
N GLN A 227 12.26 -2.88 -2.75
CA GLN A 227 11.10 -3.30 -1.96
C GLN A 227 10.44 -2.09 -1.29
N ILE A 228 9.12 -1.96 -1.48
CA ILE A 228 8.31 -0.90 -0.88
C ILE A 228 7.17 -1.48 -0.06
N SER A 229 6.66 -0.71 0.89
CA SER A 229 5.47 -1.05 1.67
C SER A 229 4.45 0.07 1.53
N ALA A 230 3.29 -0.26 0.97
CA ALA A 230 2.19 0.67 0.81
C ALA A 230 1.51 0.96 2.14
N GLY A 231 1.27 2.24 2.42
CA GLY A 231 0.48 2.67 3.56
C GLY A 231 -1.00 2.26 3.47
N PRO A 232 -1.83 2.59 4.47
CA PRO A 232 -3.27 2.40 4.38
C PRO A 232 -3.91 3.38 3.38
N THR A 233 -5.09 3.05 2.84
CA THR A 233 -5.97 4.07 2.25
C THR A 233 -6.44 4.98 3.36
N ILE A 234 -6.25 6.27 3.19
CA ILE A 234 -6.70 7.29 4.14
C ILE A 234 -7.94 7.94 3.54
N ARG A 235 -9.02 8.03 4.31
CA ARG A 235 -10.12 8.92 3.93
C ARG A 235 -9.77 10.32 4.46
N PRO A 236 -9.63 11.36 3.61
CA PRO A 236 -9.54 12.73 4.12
C PRO A 236 -10.72 12.99 5.04
N TYR A 237 -10.40 13.28 6.29
CA TYR A 237 -11.39 13.54 7.32
C TYR A 237 -12.04 14.89 7.03
N THR A 238 -13.36 14.91 6.84
CA THR A 238 -14.10 16.17 6.75
C THR A 238 -14.39 16.72 8.14
N ASP A 239 -14.70 15.80 9.07
CA ASP A 239 -15.11 16.13 10.43
C ASP A 239 -14.10 15.58 11.46
N PRO A 240 -13.95 16.24 12.62
CA PRO A 240 -13.00 15.82 13.65
C PRO A 240 -13.33 14.41 14.20
N GLY A 241 -14.60 14.02 14.24
CA GLY A 241 -15.03 12.69 14.70
C GLY A 241 -14.60 11.55 13.78
N GLU A 242 -14.27 11.82 12.52
CA GLU A 242 -13.74 10.82 11.59
C GLU A 242 -12.23 10.66 11.71
N TRP A 243 -11.52 11.66 12.26
CA TRP A 243 -10.06 11.67 12.34
C TRP A 243 -9.55 10.60 13.30
N ILE A 244 -8.56 9.81 12.86
CA ILE A 244 -7.88 8.81 13.68
C ILE A 244 -6.40 9.23 13.80
N PRO A 245 -5.84 9.33 15.02
CA PRO A 245 -4.44 9.70 15.19
C PRO A 245 -3.54 8.63 14.54
N PRO A 246 -2.56 9.01 13.69
CA PRO A 246 -1.58 8.06 13.21
C PRO A 246 -0.63 7.70 14.35
N VAL A 247 -0.37 6.42 14.55
CA VAL A 247 0.43 5.91 15.66
C VAL A 247 1.48 4.95 15.13
N THR A 248 2.71 5.14 15.57
CA THR A 248 3.80 4.18 15.37
C THR A 248 4.42 3.89 16.72
N ALA A 249 4.65 2.63 17.03
CA ALA A 249 5.29 2.20 18.25
C ALA A 249 6.42 1.25 17.93
N ARG A 250 7.54 1.38 18.64
CA ARG A 250 8.71 0.51 18.47
C ARG A 250 9.29 0.13 19.83
N PRO A 251 9.74 -1.13 20.00
CA PRO A 251 10.54 -1.48 21.15
C PRO A 251 11.90 -0.75 21.05
N ILE A 252 12.41 -0.29 22.17
CA ILE A 252 13.75 0.29 22.33
C ILE A 252 14.51 -0.52 23.38
N GLU A 253 15.83 -0.35 23.45
CA GLU A 253 16.69 -1.05 24.40
C GLU A 253 16.25 -0.82 25.87
N GLY A 254 16.52 -1.80 26.73
CA GLY A 254 16.20 -1.72 28.16
C GLY A 254 14.75 -2.02 28.52
N GLY A 255 14.00 -2.75 27.69
CA GLY A 255 12.63 -3.13 28.00
C GLY A 255 11.68 -1.94 27.99
N ALA A 256 11.71 -1.15 26.92
CA ALA A 256 10.84 0.00 26.77
C ALA A 256 10.19 0.04 25.38
N ILE A 257 9.05 0.71 25.29
CA ILE A 257 8.38 1.00 24.02
C ILE A 257 8.26 2.52 23.89
N GLU A 258 8.75 3.03 22.77
CA GLU A 258 8.54 4.42 22.35
C GLU A 258 7.33 4.48 21.41
N VAL A 259 6.38 5.36 21.73
CA VAL A 259 5.15 5.58 20.98
C VAL A 259 5.16 6.99 20.42
N LYS A 260 5.07 7.09 19.10
CA LYS A 260 4.92 8.36 18.38
C LYS A 260 3.46 8.53 17.95
N ILE A 261 2.88 9.66 18.31
CA ILE A 261 1.46 9.99 18.14
C ILE A 261 1.37 11.19 17.23
N GLY A 262 0.71 11.07 16.08
CA GLY A 262 0.48 12.23 15.21
C GLY A 262 -0.57 13.17 15.79
N HIS A 263 -0.30 14.46 15.68
CA HIS A 263 -1.22 15.49 16.14
C HIS A 263 -2.40 15.64 15.17
N SER A 264 -3.51 16.15 15.69
CA SER A 264 -4.65 16.46 14.84
C SER A 264 -4.35 17.66 13.95
N PRO A 265 -4.96 17.76 12.76
CA PRO A 265 -4.99 19.01 12.01
C PRO A 265 -5.41 20.16 12.92
N SER A 266 -4.70 21.29 12.85
CA SER A 266 -4.92 22.46 13.73
C SER A 266 -6.39 22.92 13.79
N ARG A 267 -7.13 22.78 12.68
CA ARG A 267 -8.57 23.07 12.58
C ARG A 267 -9.47 22.24 13.50
N PHE A 268 -9.03 21.07 13.97
CA PHE A 268 -9.81 20.19 14.85
C PHE A 268 -9.55 20.47 16.33
N ASN A 269 -8.40 21.05 16.68
CA ASN A 269 -8.02 21.40 18.06
C ASN A 269 -8.07 20.20 19.05
N LEU A 270 -7.83 18.97 18.56
CA LEU A 270 -7.76 17.77 19.39
C LEU A 270 -6.33 17.59 19.88
N THR A 271 -6.06 18.03 21.11
CA THR A 271 -4.71 18.19 21.68
C THR A 271 -4.41 17.24 22.84
N GLN A 272 -5.38 16.45 23.29
CA GLN A 272 -5.25 15.57 24.45
C GLN A 272 -5.53 14.12 24.09
N PHE A 273 -4.68 13.22 24.56
CA PHE A 273 -4.69 11.81 24.21
C PHE A 273 -4.47 10.96 25.46
N LYS A 274 -5.31 9.94 25.64
CA LYS A 274 -5.11 8.86 26.61
C LYS A 274 -4.41 7.71 25.89
N VAL A 275 -3.18 7.41 26.30
CA VAL A 275 -2.32 6.37 25.71
C VAL A 275 -2.26 5.20 26.68
N MET A 276 -2.73 4.05 26.23
CA MET A 276 -2.91 2.85 27.06
C MET A 276 -2.03 1.74 26.51
N LEU A 277 -1.25 1.12 27.38
CA LEU A 277 -0.46 -0.07 27.10
C LEU A 277 -1.22 -1.29 27.60
N VAL A 278 -1.52 -2.23 26.71
CA VAL A 278 -2.11 -3.53 27.01
C VAL A 278 -1.01 -4.57 26.94
N LYS A 279 -0.96 -5.48 27.92
CA LYS A 279 0.06 -6.53 28.06
C LYS A 279 -0.61 -7.88 27.80
N ARG A 280 -0.03 -8.74 26.95
CA ARG A 280 -0.68 -9.98 26.48
C ARG A 280 -0.86 -11.03 27.58
N SER A 281 0.13 -11.18 28.47
CA SER A 281 0.00 -12.08 29.63
C SER A 281 -0.86 -11.50 30.76
N PHE A 282 -1.32 -10.26 30.63
CA PHE A 282 -2.27 -9.62 31.53
C PHE A 282 -3.70 -9.80 30.99
N ASP A 283 -4.72 -9.46 31.78
CA ASP A 283 -6.11 -9.50 31.31
C ASP A 283 -6.29 -8.57 30.09
N GLU A 284 -6.67 -9.14 28.94
CA GLU A 284 -6.83 -8.44 27.67
C GLU A 284 -7.85 -7.31 27.73
N ASN A 285 -8.81 -7.39 28.66
CA ASN A 285 -9.82 -6.35 28.85
C ASN A 285 -9.30 -5.17 29.68
N ASN A 286 -8.13 -5.30 30.30
CA ASN A 286 -7.59 -4.30 31.20
C ASN A 286 -6.32 -3.63 30.67
N THR A 287 -6.18 -2.35 31.01
CA THR A 287 -5.01 -1.56 30.66
C THR A 287 -3.89 -1.81 31.67
N PHE A 288 -2.73 -2.27 31.21
CA PHE A 288 -1.55 -2.52 32.06
C PHE A 288 -0.90 -1.22 32.54
N LYS A 289 -0.67 -0.25 31.63
CA LYS A 289 -0.18 1.10 31.98
C LYS A 289 -0.95 2.17 31.20
N THR A 290 -1.20 3.33 31.80
CA THR A 290 -1.84 4.48 31.12
C THR A 290 -0.97 5.73 31.28
N THR A 291 -0.85 6.50 30.21
CA THR A 291 -0.22 7.82 30.22
C THR A 291 -1.10 8.81 29.46
N PHE A 292 -1.09 10.07 29.88
CA PHE A 292 -1.80 11.15 29.21
C PHE A 292 -0.80 12.01 28.45
N TYR A 293 -1.02 12.16 27.15
CA TYR A 293 -0.27 13.07 26.31
C TYR A 293 -1.10 14.32 26.02
N LYS A 294 -0.50 15.49 26.25
CA LYS A 294 -1.07 16.78 25.89
C LYS A 294 -0.09 17.50 24.98
N GLU A 295 -0.56 17.86 23.79
CA GLU A 295 0.20 18.68 22.86
C GLU A 295 0.53 20.04 23.51
N PRO A 296 1.79 20.47 23.49
CA PRO A 296 2.18 21.79 23.99
C PRO A 296 1.47 22.90 23.20
N PRO A 297 0.94 23.95 23.86
CA PRO A 297 0.33 25.08 23.16
C PRO A 297 1.28 25.68 22.14
N GLY A 298 0.81 25.88 20.90
CA GLY A 298 1.61 26.47 19.82
C GLY A 298 2.67 25.54 19.22
N SER A 299 2.67 24.24 19.56
CA SER A 299 3.54 23.26 18.90
C SER A 299 3.29 23.23 17.40
N GLN A 300 4.35 23.38 16.61
CA GLN A 300 4.35 23.13 15.16
C GLN A 300 4.79 21.69 14.83
N LYS A 301 5.17 20.90 15.84
CA LYS A 301 5.58 19.51 15.60
C LYS A 301 4.38 18.70 15.11
N PRO A 302 4.53 17.87 14.07
CA PRO A 302 3.43 17.05 13.55
C PRO A 302 3.08 15.86 14.45
N SER A 303 3.84 15.63 15.51
CA SER A 303 3.70 14.46 16.39
C SER A 303 4.34 14.66 17.76
N GLY A 304 3.84 13.91 18.73
CA GLY A 304 4.34 13.78 20.09
C GLY A 304 4.97 12.42 20.36
N LEU A 305 5.72 12.32 21.45
CA LEU A 305 6.36 11.09 21.91
C LEU A 305 5.92 10.77 23.33
N VAL A 306 5.64 9.48 23.58
CA VAL A 306 5.37 8.90 24.89
C VAL A 306 6.18 7.61 25.01
N SER A 307 6.79 7.36 26.16
CA SER A 307 7.58 6.15 26.39
C SER A 307 7.03 5.36 27.56
N PHE A 308 6.91 4.05 27.39
CA PHE A 308 6.65 3.11 28.46
C PHE A 308 7.96 2.39 28.80
N THR A 309 8.48 2.59 30.00
CA THR A 309 9.73 1.98 30.47
C THR A 309 9.48 0.86 31.47
N ASN A 310 10.53 0.11 31.81
CA ASN A 310 10.49 -1.00 32.77
C ASN A 310 9.38 -1.99 32.41
N LEU A 311 9.46 -2.54 31.20
CA LEU A 311 8.58 -3.57 30.67
C LEU A 311 9.30 -4.91 30.71
N ASP A 312 8.59 -5.94 31.13
CA ASP A 312 9.10 -7.31 31.17
C ASP A 312 8.97 -7.96 29.79
N ASN A 313 9.60 -9.13 29.63
CA ASN A 313 9.45 -9.98 28.43
C ASN A 313 7.99 -10.34 28.20
N ASP A 314 7.37 -9.76 27.16
CA ASP A 314 6.00 -10.05 26.76
C ASP A 314 5.69 -9.44 25.37
N GLU A 315 4.46 -9.62 24.91
CA GLU A 315 3.86 -8.87 23.82
C GLU A 315 2.93 -7.77 24.34
N TYR A 316 3.03 -6.61 23.72
CA TYR A 316 2.30 -5.42 24.13
C TYR A 316 1.53 -4.80 22.97
N LYS A 317 0.41 -4.16 23.26
CA LYS A 317 -0.38 -3.41 22.28
C LYS A 317 -0.63 -2.01 22.79
N ILE A 318 -0.54 -1.01 21.91
CA ILE A 318 -0.87 0.37 22.23
C ILE A 318 -2.32 0.64 21.82
N SER A 319 -3.11 1.24 22.71
CA SER A 319 -4.45 1.76 22.42
C SER A 319 -4.49 3.25 22.74
N ILE A 320 -4.88 4.08 21.79
CA ILE A 320 -4.96 5.54 21.97
C ILE A 320 -6.41 6.00 21.83
N HIS A 321 -6.85 6.82 22.79
CA HIS A 321 -8.13 7.52 22.74
C HIS A 321 -7.90 9.03 22.77
N VAL A 322 -8.57 9.73 21.86
CA VAL A 322 -8.60 11.20 21.87
C VAL A 322 -9.54 11.68 22.98
N ILE A 323 -9.07 12.64 23.78
CA ILE A 323 -9.85 13.21 24.90
C ILE A 323 -10.50 14.51 24.42
N ASP A 324 -11.83 14.53 24.42
CA ASP A 324 -12.62 15.73 24.24
C ASP A 324 -13.07 16.27 25.62
N PRO A 325 -12.57 17.43 26.08
CA PRO A 325 -12.98 18.00 27.36
C PRO A 325 -14.46 18.42 27.40
N PHE A 326 -15.13 18.50 26.24
CA PHE A 326 -16.51 18.92 26.09
C PHE A 326 -17.44 17.80 25.60
N LEU A 327 -17.03 16.53 25.72
CA LEU A 327 -17.73 15.35 25.18
C LEU A 327 -19.24 15.29 25.47
N LYS A 328 -19.67 15.80 26.63
CA LYS A 328 -21.07 15.78 27.09
C LYS A 328 -21.81 17.11 26.86
N GLN A 329 -21.18 18.09 26.24
CA GLN A 329 -21.74 19.42 26.03
C GLN A 329 -22.17 19.57 24.56
N VAL A 330 -23.48 19.48 24.32
CA VAL A 330 -24.08 19.63 22.98
C VAL A 330 -23.61 20.94 22.36
N GLY A 331 -23.11 20.88 21.13
CA GLY A 331 -22.61 22.04 20.38
C GLY A 331 -21.22 22.54 20.77
N LYS A 332 -20.61 21.98 21.84
CA LYS A 332 -19.27 22.37 22.32
C LYS A 332 -18.22 21.27 22.20
N CYS A 333 -18.63 20.01 22.04
CA CYS A 333 -17.72 18.92 21.74
C CYS A 333 -16.79 19.29 20.58
N LEU A 334 -15.49 19.05 20.76
CA LEU A 334 -14.52 19.11 19.67
C LEU A 334 -14.67 17.91 18.75
N CYS A 335 -15.17 16.81 19.30
CA CYS A 335 -15.38 15.58 18.60
C CYS A 335 -16.79 15.43 18.08
N TRP A 336 -16.99 15.67 16.79
CA TRP A 336 -18.31 15.59 16.16
C TRP A 336 -18.24 15.13 14.71
N ILE A 337 -19.37 14.63 14.22
CA ILE A 337 -19.65 14.39 12.80
C ILE A 337 -20.84 15.23 12.35
N LYS A 338 -20.90 15.61 11.08
CA LYS A 338 -22.00 16.40 10.52
C LYS A 338 -22.95 15.52 9.73
N GLU A 339 -24.18 15.37 10.21
CA GLU A 339 -25.26 14.69 9.51
C GLU A 339 -26.37 15.68 9.19
N THR A 340 -26.74 15.82 7.91
CA THR A 340 -27.86 16.70 7.48
C THR A 340 -27.81 18.13 8.02
N ASN A 341 -26.60 18.69 8.15
CA ASN A 341 -26.28 20.01 8.74
C ASN A 341 -26.28 20.14 10.26
N VAL A 342 -26.57 19.06 10.99
CA VAL A 342 -26.47 19.03 12.46
C VAL A 342 -25.15 18.39 12.88
N ARG A 343 -24.53 18.92 13.94
CA ARG A 343 -23.34 18.31 14.55
C ARG A 343 -23.77 17.32 15.63
N HIS A 344 -23.31 16.08 15.52
CA HIS A 344 -23.51 15.06 16.53
C HIS A 344 -22.19 14.81 17.24
N CYS A 345 -22.17 15.02 18.56
CA CYS A 345 -20.99 14.71 19.38
C CYS A 345 -20.73 13.20 19.35
N GLN A 346 -19.48 12.83 19.09
CA GLN A 346 -19.02 11.45 19.10
C GLN A 346 -18.34 11.13 20.41
N ASN A 347 -18.55 9.91 20.92
CA ASN A 347 -17.96 9.45 22.19
C ASN A 347 -16.40 9.48 22.18
N SER A 348 -15.78 9.40 21.01
CA SER A 348 -14.35 9.60 20.82
C SER A 348 -14.05 9.93 19.35
N CYS A 349 -12.99 10.70 19.09
CA CYS A 349 -12.53 11.05 17.73
C CYS A 349 -11.68 9.91 17.20
N GLY A 350 -12.32 8.76 17.03
CA GLY A 350 -11.65 7.50 16.82
C GLY A 350 -10.87 7.00 18.04
N SER A 351 -10.60 5.71 18.00
CA SER A 351 -9.54 5.07 18.76
C SER A 351 -8.68 4.29 17.78
N VAL A 352 -7.39 4.17 18.08
CA VAL A 352 -6.47 3.38 17.28
C VAL A 352 -5.77 2.39 18.18
N GLN A 353 -5.61 1.18 17.66
CA GLN A 353 -4.80 0.15 18.27
C GLN A 353 -3.69 -0.26 17.31
N THR A 354 -2.49 -0.50 17.85
CA THR A 354 -1.39 -1.09 17.08
C THR A 354 -1.55 -2.60 16.99
N ASP A 355 -0.73 -3.25 16.17
CA ASP A 355 -0.48 -4.68 16.31
C ASP A 355 0.29 -4.97 17.60
N TRP A 356 0.40 -6.26 17.95
CA TRP A 356 1.21 -6.73 19.07
C TRP A 356 2.71 -6.52 18.81
N ILE A 357 3.41 -6.03 19.83
CA ILE A 357 4.83 -5.66 19.80
C ILE A 357 5.54 -6.54 20.81
N LYS A 358 6.45 -7.38 20.33
CA LYS A 358 7.27 -8.23 21.19
C LYS A 358 8.39 -7.40 21.83
N VAL A 359 8.47 -7.43 23.16
CA VAL A 359 9.55 -6.82 23.94
C VAL A 359 10.39 -7.93 24.55
N SER A 360 11.70 -7.85 24.33
CA SER A 360 12.69 -8.77 24.88
C SER A 360 13.71 -7.98 25.72
N VAL A 361 13.65 -8.10 27.04
CA VAL A 361 14.66 -7.67 27.99
C VAL A 361 15.75 -8.72 28.04
N HIS A 362 16.92 -8.39 27.51
CA HIS A 362 18.13 -9.16 27.80
C HIS A 362 18.59 -8.78 29.19
N VAL A 363 18.28 -9.62 30.16
CA VAL A 363 18.92 -9.56 31.48
C VAL A 363 20.38 -9.87 31.21
N ARG A 364 21.25 -8.84 31.25
CA ARG A 364 22.67 -9.10 31.46
C ARG A 364 22.75 -9.70 32.85
N GLU A 365 22.93 -11.01 32.94
CA GLU A 365 23.40 -11.61 34.18
C GLU A 365 24.72 -10.91 34.49
N GLU A 366 24.70 -9.98 35.45
CA GLU A 366 25.91 -9.58 36.15
C GLU A 366 26.40 -10.84 36.85
N THR A 367 27.29 -11.57 36.19
CA THR A 367 28.09 -12.60 36.81
C THR A 367 28.90 -11.91 37.90
N ASP A 368 28.39 -11.94 39.13
CA ASP A 368 29.13 -11.64 40.35
C ASP A 368 30.34 -12.59 40.41
N GLN A 369 31.44 -12.20 39.77
CA GLN A 369 32.72 -12.85 39.95
C GLN A 369 33.24 -12.45 41.33
N PRO A 370 33.45 -13.41 42.25
CA PRO A 370 34.05 -13.11 43.54
C PRO A 370 35.46 -12.58 43.32
N LYS A 371 35.70 -11.36 43.82
CA LYS A 371 37.03 -10.75 43.95
C LYS A 371 37.96 -11.71 44.71
N SER A 372 38.81 -12.41 43.97
CA SER A 372 39.96 -13.12 44.54
C SER A 372 41.07 -12.11 44.80
N GLU A 373 41.32 -11.79 46.06
CA GLU A 373 42.56 -11.17 46.51
C GLU A 373 43.75 -12.07 46.16
N ARG A 374 44.70 -11.60 45.34
CA ARG A 374 46.07 -12.12 45.39
C ARG A 374 47.12 -11.05 45.06
N SER A 375 47.95 -10.86 46.08
CA SER A 375 49.22 -10.15 46.19
C SER A 375 50.17 -10.20 44.97
N THR A 376 50.67 -9.02 44.64
CA THR A 376 52.00 -8.60 44.15
C THR A 376 53.01 -9.64 43.62
N ALA A 377 53.45 -9.42 42.37
CA ALA A 377 54.87 -9.46 41.97
C ALA A 377 55.10 -8.59 40.72
N SER A 378 56.28 -7.98 40.66
CA SER A 378 56.69 -6.81 39.88
C SER A 378 57.37 -7.11 38.53
N SER A 379 56.89 -6.47 37.45
CA SER A 379 57.60 -5.85 36.28
C SER A 379 58.55 -6.69 35.39
N PRO A 380 58.99 -6.22 34.19
CA PRO A 380 58.50 -5.14 33.31
C PRO A 380 58.38 -5.57 31.81
N SER A 381 58.14 -4.58 30.92
CA SER A 381 58.17 -4.60 29.43
C SER A 381 56.86 -5.07 28.77
N GLU A 382 56.34 -4.51 27.67
CA GLU A 382 56.73 -3.45 26.74
C GLU A 382 55.49 -3.22 25.82
N PHE A 383 55.38 -2.03 25.21
CA PHE A 383 54.62 -1.69 23.98
C PHE A 383 53.20 -2.26 23.76
N ASN A 384 52.17 -1.41 23.78
CA ASN A 384 51.76 -0.64 22.59
C ASN A 384 50.49 0.18 22.84
N THR A 385 50.64 1.47 22.60
CA THR A 385 49.63 2.51 22.59
C THR A 385 48.76 2.38 21.34
N CYS A 386 47.45 2.25 21.47
CA CYS A 386 46.52 2.78 20.47
C CYS A 386 45.26 3.29 21.17
N ILE A 387 45.23 4.62 21.26
CA ILE A 387 44.17 5.45 21.80
C ILE A 387 43.00 5.45 20.83
N ILE A 388 41.80 5.28 21.40
CA ILE A 388 40.51 5.56 20.79
C ILE A 388 40.42 7.06 20.48
N ILE A 389 40.10 7.42 19.24
CA ILE A 389 39.48 8.72 18.95
C ILE A 389 38.13 8.49 18.28
N ILE A 390 37.10 8.72 19.10
CA ILE A 390 35.74 9.04 18.68
C ILE A 390 35.78 10.47 18.13
N ALA A 391 35.34 10.67 16.89
CA ALA A 391 35.10 12.01 16.35
C ALA A 391 33.62 12.18 15.99
N LEU A 392 32.94 12.97 16.83
CA LEU A 392 31.73 13.71 16.53
C LEU A 392 32.01 14.74 15.43
N LEU A 393 31.12 14.84 14.44
CA LEU A 393 30.88 16.09 13.72
C LEU A 393 29.38 16.30 13.51
N THR A 394 28.82 17.11 14.43
CA THR A 394 27.69 18.02 14.18
C THR A 394 28.20 19.34 13.61
N LEU A 395 27.29 20.11 13.00
CA LEU A 395 27.37 21.50 12.48
C LEU A 395 27.67 21.54 10.96
N GLN A 396 27.01 22.36 10.13
CA GLN A 396 26.03 23.43 10.35
C GLN A 396 25.43 23.86 8.99
N ASN A 397 24.15 24.25 9.04
CA ASN A 397 23.49 25.41 8.42
C ASN A 397 23.82 25.87 6.98
N VAL A 398 22.74 26.35 6.31
CA VAL A 398 22.58 27.71 5.73
C VAL A 398 21.95 27.66 4.32
N MET A 399 20.80 28.35 4.17
CA MET A 399 20.14 28.87 2.94
C MET A 399 19.57 27.81 1.97
N PHE A 400 18.29 27.73 1.63
CA PHE A 400 17.25 28.74 1.34
C PHE A 400 15.85 28.25 1.76
#